data_AF-A0A5B8UW30-F1
#
_entry.id   AF-A0A5B8UW30-F1
#
_cell.length_a   1.000
_cell.length_b   1.000
_cell.length_c   1.000
_cell.angle_alpha   90.00
_cell.angle_beta   90.00
_cell.angle_gamma   90.00
#
_symmetry.space_group_name_H-M   'P 1'
#
loop_
_entity.id
_entity.type
_entity.pdbx_description
1 polymer ?
#
loop_
_entity_poly.entity_id
_entity_poly.type
_entity_poly.pdbx_seq_one_letter_code
_entity_poly.pdbx_strand_id
1 'polypeptide(L)'
;MTTIEHKELRGITLKNLIVTIVSTASIVASVMTTYFQLRNDLHDIRQKQEADARVNDLRLKVLESEVSILQQQVDEIKNERTVAFRQKN
;
A
#
# COMPACT_ATOMS: atom_id res chain seq x y z
N MET A 1 58.20 -12.26 0.82
CA MET A 1 57.09 -13.22 0.81
C MET A 1 56.89 -13.66 2.26
N THR A 2 55.87 -13.14 2.95
CA THR A 2 55.81 -13.13 4.42
C THR A 2 55.10 -14.35 5.00
N THR A 3 55.68 -14.91 6.07
CA THR A 3 55.35 -16.13 6.84
C THR A 3 53.90 -16.25 7.34
N ILE A 4 53.07 -15.21 7.21
CA ILE A 4 51.65 -15.23 7.58
C ILE A 4 50.81 -16.00 6.55
N GLU A 5 51.33 -16.22 5.33
CA GLU A 5 50.61 -16.93 4.27
C GLU A 5 50.48 -18.45 4.48
N HIS A 6 51.29 -19.05 5.35
CA HIS A 6 51.33 -20.52 5.54
C HIS A 6 50.71 -21.02 6.85
N LYS A 7 49.92 -20.20 7.56
CA LYS A 7 49.13 -20.73 8.68
C LYS A 7 47.84 -21.37 8.15
N GLU A 8 47.99 -22.57 7.61
CA GLU A 8 46.86 -23.43 7.26
C GLU A 8 46.15 -23.86 8.54
N LEU A 9 44.92 -23.41 8.72
CA LEU A 9 44.01 -23.95 9.73
C LEU A 9 43.13 -24.97 9.03
N ARG A 10 43.27 -26.26 9.40
CA ARG A 10 42.50 -27.37 8.82
C ARG A 10 42.62 -27.53 7.29
N GLY A 11 43.79 -27.26 6.71
CA GLY A 11 44.04 -27.48 5.27
C GLY A 11 43.42 -26.45 4.32
N ILE A 12 42.93 -25.32 4.85
CA ILE A 12 42.42 -24.18 4.07
C ILE A 12 43.21 -22.94 4.49
N THR A 13 43.59 -22.10 3.52
CA THR A 13 44.21 -20.81 3.80
C THR A 13 43.20 -19.86 4.45
N LEU A 14 43.62 -19.12 5.48
CA LEU A 14 42.76 -18.18 6.21
C LEU A 14 42.06 -17.17 5.28
N LYS A 15 42.70 -16.80 4.16
CA LYS A 15 42.13 -15.94 3.11
C LYS A 15 40.83 -16.51 2.54
N ASN A 16 40.79 -17.81 2.23
CA ASN A 16 39.60 -18.44 1.63
C ASN A 16 38.44 -18.52 2.63
N LEU A 17 38.74 -18.82 3.90
CA LEU A 17 37.72 -18.90 4.95
C LEU A 17 37.05 -17.53 5.20
N ILE A 18 37.83 -16.45 5.20
CA ILE A 18 37.30 -15.08 5.32
C ILE A 18 36.41 -14.75 4.12
N VAL A 19 36.84 -15.05 2.90
CA VAL A 19 36.05 -14.79 1.68
C VAL A 19 34.71 -15.53 1.71
N THR A 20 34.69 -16.78 2.14
CA THR A 20 33.43 -17.55 2.26
C THR A 20 32.49 -16.92 3.28
N ILE A 21 32.97 -16.58 4.47
CA ILE A 21 32.14 -15.96 5.51
C ILE A 21 31.60 -14.61 5.05
N VAL A 22 32.45 -13.76 4.46
CA VAL A 22 32.04 -12.44 3.95
C VAL A 22 31.01 -12.59 2.83
N SER A 23 31.19 -13.56 1.93
CA SER A 23 30.25 -13.81 0.83
C SER A 23 28.90 -14.32 1.33
N THR A 24 28.88 -15.23 2.31
CA THR A 24 27.62 -15.69 2.91
C THR A 24 26.93 -14.56 3.66
N ALA A 25 27.69 -13.75 4.41
CA ALA A 25 27.13 -12.61 5.14
C ALA A 25 26.56 -11.54 4.20
N SER A 26 27.21 -11.25 3.07
CA SER A 26 26.74 -10.24 2.12
C SER A 26 25.43 -10.67 1.43
N ILE A 27 25.30 -11.94 1.07
CA ILE A 27 24.07 -12.49 0.49
C ILE A 27 22.92 -12.40 1.50
N VAL A 28 23.15 -12.86 2.74
CA VAL A 28 22.13 -12.81 3.80
C VAL A 28 21.72 -11.37 4.12
N ALA A 29 22.67 -10.45 4.22
CA ALA A 29 22.40 -9.05 4.46
C ALA A 29 21.56 -8.43 3.32
N SER A 30 21.87 -8.78 2.08
CA SER A 30 21.13 -8.30 0.90
C SER A 30 19.68 -8.78 0.92
N VAL A 31 19.47 -10.09 1.12
CA VAL A 31 18.13 -10.69 1.18
C VAL A 31 17.31 -10.11 2.34
N MET A 32 17.93 -9.95 3.52
CA MET A 32 17.25 -9.36 4.67
C MET A 32 16.87 -7.90 4.42
N THR A 33 17.77 -7.12 3.83
CA THR A 33 17.50 -5.71 3.51
C THR A 33 16.32 -5.59 2.55
N THR A 34 16.31 -6.38 1.47
CA THR A 34 15.20 -6.42 0.52
C THR A 34 13.90 -6.91 1.16
N TYR A 35 13.97 -7.92 2.03
CA TYR A 35 12.80 -8.41 2.76
C TYR A 35 12.18 -7.33 3.65
N PHE A 36 13.00 -6.61 4.43
CA PHE A 36 12.50 -5.55 5.31
C PHE A 36 11.96 -4.36 4.52
N GLN A 37 12.61 -3.99 3.42
CA GLN A 37 12.08 -2.96 2.52
C GLN A 37 10.71 -3.36 1.97
N LEU A 38 10.60 -4.53 1.37
CA LEU A 38 9.33 -5.01 0.81
C LEU A 38 8.22 -5.13 1.87
N ARG A 39 8.57 -5.57 3.08
CA ARG A 39 7.63 -5.66 4.20
C ARG A 39 7.11 -4.28 4.59
N ASN A 40 7.99 -3.27 4.65
CA ASN A 40 7.60 -1.91 4.98
C ASN A 40 6.74 -1.30 3.87
N ASP A 41 7.14 -1.46 2.60
CA ASP A 41 6.37 -0.98 1.45
C ASP A 41 4.96 -1.59 1.43
N LEU A 42 4.84 -2.89 1.71
CA LEU A 42 3.54 -3.55 1.83
C LEU A 42 2.70 -3.02 2.99
N HIS A 43 3.34 -2.71 4.12
CA HIS A 43 2.65 -2.14 5.26
C HIS A 43 2.10 -0.74 4.93
N ASP A 44 2.90 0.09 4.28
CA ASP A 44 2.52 1.45 3.88
C ASP A 44 1.42 1.43 2.82
N ILE A 45 1.51 0.53 1.83
CA ILE A 45 0.44 0.33 0.82
C ILE A 45 -0.86 -0.07 1.51
N ARG A 46 -0.81 -1.00 2.47
CA ARG A 46 -2.01 -1.45 3.18
C ARG A 46 -2.65 -0.31 3.99
N GLN A 47 -1.85 0.48 4.70
CA GLN A 47 -2.35 1.64 5.43
C GLN A 47 -3.00 2.66 4.48
N LYS A 48 -2.36 2.93 3.33
CA LYS A 48 -2.91 3.84 2.32
C LYS A 48 -4.22 3.31 1.74
N GLN A 49 -4.32 2.02 1.45
CA GLN A 49 -5.56 1.40 0.98
C GLN A 49 -6.69 1.52 2.00
N GLU A 50 -6.41 1.32 3.30
CA GLU A 50 -7.41 1.50 4.35
C GLU A 50 -7.88 2.96 4.45
N ALA A 51 -6.98 3.93 4.29
CA ALA A 51 -7.33 5.36 4.26
C ALA A 51 -8.17 5.71 3.02
N ASP A 52 -7.75 5.27 1.84
CA ASP A 52 -8.46 5.48 0.58
C ASP A 52 -9.85 4.86 0.60
N ALA A 53 -9.99 3.66 1.19
CA ALA A 53 -11.29 3.00 1.36
C ALA A 53 -12.25 3.82 2.23
N ARG A 54 -11.77 4.40 3.34
CA ARG A 54 -12.59 5.26 4.21
C ARG A 54 -13.00 6.55 3.50
N VAL A 55 -12.09 7.17 2.75
CA VAL A 55 -12.38 8.38 1.97
C VAL A 55 -13.44 8.09 0.90
N ASN A 56 -13.33 6.96 0.21
CA ASN A 56 -14.31 6.56 -0.79
C ASN A 56 -15.68 6.26 -0.18
N ASP A 57 -15.75 5.60 0.97
CA ASP A 57 -17.00 5.38 1.70
C ASP A 57 -17.69 6.71 2.08
N LEU A 58 -16.92 7.69 2.56
CA LEU A 58 -17.44 9.03 2.84
C LEU A 58 -17.94 9.73 1.58
N ARG A 59 -17.17 9.68 0.49
CA ARG A 59 -17.58 10.26 -0.80
C ARG A 59 -18.87 9.65 -1.33
N LEU A 60 -19.02 8.33 -1.22
CA LEU A 60 -20.24 7.63 -1.61
C LEU A 60 -21.43 8.10 -0.77
N LYS A 61 -21.30 8.16 0.55
CA LYS A 61 -22.37 8.64 1.45
C LYS A 61 -22.81 10.08 1.14
N VAL A 62 -21.86 10.96 0.82
CA VAL A 62 -22.18 12.33 0.42
C VAL A 62 -22.97 12.34 -0.89
N LEU A 63 -22.52 11.60 -1.90
CA LEU A 63 -23.22 11.50 -3.18
C LEU A 63 -24.62 10.90 -3.02
N GLU A 64 -24.78 9.85 -2.20
CA GLU A 64 -26.09 9.28 -1.88
C GLU A 64 -27.02 10.32 -1.23
N SER A 65 -26.50 11.12 -0.31
CA SER A 65 -27.26 12.21 0.31
C SER A 65 -27.66 13.29 -0.70
N GLU A 66 -26.74 13.70 -1.57
CA GLU A 66 -27.02 14.70 -2.62
C GLU A 66 -28.08 14.20 -3.60
N VAL A 67 -28.00 12.93 -4.01
CA VAL A 67 -29.00 12.30 -4.88
C VAL A 67 -30.36 12.26 -4.20
N SER A 68 -30.44 11.93 -2.91
CA SER A 68 -31.69 11.94 -2.15
C SER A 68 -32.33 13.32 -2.11
N ILE A 69 -31.53 14.37 -1.91
CA ILE A 69 -32.02 15.76 -1.89
C ILE A 69 -32.53 16.16 -3.28
N LEU A 70 -31.76 15.84 -4.33
CA LEU A 70 -32.16 16.13 -5.71
C LEU A 70 -33.45 15.40 -6.09
N GLN A 71 -33.62 14.16 -5.64
CA GLN A 71 -34.84 13.41 -5.91
C GLN A 71 -36.06 14.03 -5.22
N GLN A 72 -35.91 14.49 -3.98
CA GLN A 72 -36.96 15.24 -3.30
C GLN A 72 -37.34 16.52 -4.07
N GLN A 73 -36.36 17.29 -4.52
CA GLN A 73 -36.62 18.53 -5.29
C GLN A 73 -37.35 18.23 -6.61
N VAL A 74 -36.97 17.16 -7.31
CA VAL A 74 -37.66 16.72 -8.54
C VAL A 74 -39.12 16.33 -8.25
N ASP A 75 -39.37 15.62 -7.16
CA ASP A 75 -40.72 15.21 -6.76
C ASP A 75 -41.59 16.42 -6.38
N GLU A 76 -41.01 17.41 -5.68
CA GLU A 76 -41.68 18.69 -5.36
C GLU A 76 -42.07 19.43 -6.65
N ILE A 77 -41.13 19.62 -7.59
CA ILE A 77 -41.39 20.27 -8.88
C ILE A 77 -42.47 19.54 -9.68
N LYS A 78 -42.44 18.20 -9.69
CA LYS A 78 -43.42 17.37 -10.38
C LYS A 78 -44.83 17.53 -9.77
N ASN A 79 -44.91 17.61 -8.45
CA ASN A 79 -46.17 17.85 -7.75
C ASN A 79 -46.73 19.23 -8.04
N GLU A 80 -45.91 20.29 -7.96
CA GLU A 80 -46.31 21.66 -8.29
C GLU A 80 -46.86 21.77 -9.72
N ARG A 81 -46.16 21.17 -10.70
CA ARG A 81 -46.61 21.13 -12.09
C ARG A 81 -47.95 20.41 -12.23
N THR A 82 -48.14 19.29 -11.55
CA THR A 82 -49.38 18.50 -11.60
C THR A 82 -50.57 19.28 -11.01
N VAL A 83 -50.35 20.01 -9.91
CA VAL A 83 -51.37 20.89 -9.30
C VAL A 83 -51.72 22.05 -10.23
N ALA A 84 -50.72 22.69 -10.86
CA ALA A 84 -50.94 23.77 -11.82
C ALA A 84 -51.77 23.34 -13.03
N PHE A 85 -51.58 22.12 -13.54
CA PHE A 85 -52.40 21.56 -14.62
C PHE A 85 -53.86 21.27 -14.20
N ARG A 86 -54.11 20.95 -12.92
CA ARG A 86 -55.46 20.74 -12.38
C ARG A 86 -56.24 22.03 -12.12
N GLN A 87 -55.58 23.15 -11.86
CA GLN A 87 -56.25 24.45 -11.70
C GLN A 87 -56.62 25.10 -13.05
N LYS A 88 -56.04 24.63 -14.16
CA LYS A 88 -56.22 25.22 -15.49
C LYS A 88 -57.30 24.53 -16.35
N ASN A 89 -57.83 23.41 -15.88
CA ASN A 89 -58.95 22.65 -16.46
C ASN A 89 -60.12 22.66 -15.48
#